data_AF-A0A3C0RCS9-F1
#
_entry.id   AF-A0A3C0RCS9-F1
#
_cell.length_a   1.000
_cell.length_b   1.000
_cell.length_c   1.000
_cell.angle_alpha   90.00
_cell.angle_beta   90.00
_cell.angle_gamma   90.00
#
_symmetry.space_group_name_H-M   'P 1'
#
loop_
_entity.id
_entity.type
_entity.pdbx_description
1 polymer ?
#
loop_
_entity_poly.entity_id
_entity_poly.type
_entity_poly.pdbx_seq_one_letter_code
_entity_poly.pdbx_strand_id
1 'polypeptide(L)'
;GFTTNVIPSEVKLMGTFRAMDEAWRFKAHELIKQQTIGLVTAMGAEADVHIDVGYPTVDNDPVLTTKAWQLAEQYMGKANVEETEMRMGAEDFGYYTQQIPGCFFRLGVRNEAKGIVHNVHTPKFDIDESAIAIGMGNMAWLAVSV
;
A
#
# COMPACT_ATOMS: atom_id res chain seq x y z
N GLY A 1 -31.76 3.98 -10.36
CA GLY A 1 -33.21 4.03 -10.01
C GLY A 1 -33.56 2.83 -9.15
N PHE A 2 -34.59 2.93 -8.31
CA PHE A 2 -34.97 1.90 -7.33
C PHE A 2 -36.39 1.35 -7.53
N THR A 3 -37.08 1.76 -8.61
CA THR A 3 -38.47 1.38 -8.90
C THR A 3 -38.53 0.43 -10.11
N THR A 4 -39.31 -0.64 -10.02
CA THR A 4 -39.28 -1.78 -10.97
C THR A 4 -39.89 -1.52 -12.35
N ASN A 5 -40.72 -0.48 -12.49
CA ASN A 5 -41.41 -0.11 -13.73
C ASN A 5 -41.02 1.28 -14.26
N VAL A 6 -39.95 1.88 -13.72
CA VAL A 6 -39.44 3.19 -14.13
C VAL A 6 -38.02 3.02 -14.65
N ILE A 7 -37.77 3.46 -15.89
CA ILE A 7 -36.42 3.45 -16.48
C ILE A 7 -35.57 4.51 -15.75
N PRO A 8 -34.40 4.14 -15.18
CA PRO A 8 -33.56 5.09 -14.46
C PRO A 8 -32.93 6.12 -15.40
N SER A 9 -32.87 7.39 -14.96
CA SER A 9 -32.23 8.48 -15.70
C SER A 9 -30.74 8.63 -15.40
N GLU A 10 -30.24 8.07 -14.28
CA GLU A 10 -28.83 8.12 -13.88
C GLU A 10 -28.38 6.87 -13.11
N VAL A 11 -27.07 6.62 -13.15
CA VAL A 11 -26.35 5.62 -12.33
C VAL A 11 -25.10 6.29 -11.77
N LYS A 12 -24.79 6.03 -10.49
CA LYS A 12 -23.57 6.50 -9.83
C LYS A 12 -22.74 5.30 -9.40
N LEU A 13 -21.46 5.32 -9.76
CA LEU A 13 -20.49 4.28 -9.42
C LEU A 13 -19.36 4.92 -8.62
N MET A 14 -18.91 4.22 -7.58
CA MET A 14 -17.75 4.62 -6.79
C MET A 14 -16.87 3.39 -6.57
N GLY A 15 -15.58 3.60 -6.48
CA GLY A 15 -14.61 2.52 -6.29
C GLY A 15 -13.25 3.04 -5.86
N THR A 16 -12.33 2.12 -5.63
CA THR A 16 -10.93 2.44 -5.37
C THR A 16 -10.06 1.78 -6.42
N PHE A 17 -9.08 2.53 -6.92
CA PHE A 17 -8.06 2.02 -7.83
C PHE A 17 -6.73 1.96 -7.09
N ARG A 18 -6.02 0.85 -7.22
CA ARG A 18 -4.69 0.66 -6.62
C ARG A 18 -3.73 0.14 -7.67
N ALA A 19 -2.51 0.66 -7.66
CA ALA A 19 -1.43 0.25 -8.54
C ALA A 19 -0.11 0.29 -7.77
N MET A 20 0.82 -0.56 -8.19
CA MET A 20 2.16 -0.69 -7.60
C MET A 20 3.23 0.07 -8.38
N ASP A 21 2.82 0.72 -9.47
CA ASP A 21 3.68 1.49 -10.37
C ASP A 21 2.94 2.77 -10.75
N GLU A 22 3.59 3.92 -10.55
CA GLU A 22 2.95 5.23 -10.75
C GLU A 22 2.73 5.52 -12.24
N ALA A 23 3.64 5.11 -13.11
CA ALA A 23 3.48 5.30 -14.55
C ALA A 23 2.23 4.56 -15.06
N TRP A 24 2.08 3.31 -14.62
CA TRP A 24 0.89 2.51 -14.88
C TRP A 24 -0.35 3.08 -14.21
N ARG A 25 -0.25 3.60 -12.97
CA ARG A 25 -1.39 4.24 -12.27
C ARG A 25 -2.01 5.33 -13.12
N PHE A 26 -1.20 6.26 -13.61
CA PHE A 26 -1.69 7.35 -14.44
C PHE A 26 -2.16 6.87 -15.81
N LYS A 27 -1.51 5.85 -16.39
CA LYS A 27 -2.00 5.26 -17.64
C LYS A 27 -3.37 4.61 -17.48
N ALA A 28 -3.58 3.89 -16.38
CA ALA A 28 -4.86 3.28 -16.07
C ALA A 28 -5.95 4.34 -15.83
N HIS A 29 -5.64 5.45 -15.13
CA HIS A 29 -6.58 6.57 -14.98
C HIS A 29 -7.02 7.14 -16.33
N GLU A 30 -6.09 7.32 -17.26
CA GLU A 30 -6.38 7.75 -18.63
C GLU A 30 -7.30 6.75 -19.35
N LEU A 31 -6.97 5.45 -19.28
CA LEU A 31 -7.75 4.38 -19.91
C LEU A 31 -9.17 4.28 -19.35
N ILE A 32 -9.33 4.35 -18.01
CA ILE A 32 -10.64 4.33 -17.35
C ILE A 32 -11.50 5.47 -17.86
N LYS A 33 -10.96 6.69 -17.92
CA LYS A 33 -11.68 7.87 -18.43
C LYS A 33 -12.06 7.70 -19.90
N GLN A 34 -11.11 7.34 -20.77
CA GLN A 34 -11.32 7.19 -22.20
C GLN A 34 -12.36 6.09 -22.52
N GLN A 35 -12.24 4.92 -21.90
CA GLN A 35 -13.15 3.80 -22.14
C GLN A 35 -14.55 4.10 -21.63
N THR A 36 -14.67 4.69 -20.44
CA THR A 36 -15.97 5.03 -19.86
C THR A 36 -16.69 6.07 -20.72
N ILE A 37 -16.01 7.17 -21.06
CA ILE A 37 -16.60 8.23 -21.88
C ILE A 37 -16.98 7.70 -23.26
N GLY A 38 -16.09 6.94 -23.92
CA GLY A 38 -16.35 6.38 -25.24
C GLY A 38 -17.53 5.41 -25.27
N LEU A 39 -17.60 4.49 -24.30
CA LEU A 39 -18.70 3.53 -24.19
C LEU A 39 -20.04 4.23 -23.92
N VAL A 40 -20.09 5.13 -22.94
CA VAL A 40 -21.33 5.81 -22.54
C VAL A 40 -21.84 6.72 -23.65
N THR A 41 -20.94 7.44 -24.34
CA THR A 41 -21.29 8.28 -25.49
C THR A 41 -21.86 7.44 -26.63
N ALA A 42 -21.25 6.28 -26.94
CA ALA A 42 -21.76 5.38 -27.98
C ALA A 42 -23.15 4.81 -27.67
N MET A 43 -23.54 4.77 -26.39
CA MET A 43 -24.87 4.37 -25.93
C MET A 43 -25.88 5.54 -25.89
N GLY A 44 -25.50 6.75 -26.28
CA GLY A 44 -26.38 7.92 -26.32
C GLY A 44 -26.57 8.62 -24.97
N ALA A 45 -25.62 8.47 -24.05
CA ALA A 45 -25.62 9.12 -22.74
C ALA A 45 -24.32 9.89 -22.50
N GLU A 46 -24.24 10.58 -21.35
CA GLU A 46 -23.05 11.33 -20.91
C GLU A 46 -22.47 10.69 -19.65
N ALA A 47 -21.15 10.81 -19.46
CA ALA A 47 -20.44 10.32 -18.28
C ALA A 47 -19.56 11.42 -17.69
N ASP A 48 -19.66 11.63 -16.38
CA ASP A 48 -18.71 12.39 -15.57
C ASP A 48 -17.82 11.42 -14.79
N VAL A 49 -16.50 11.51 -15.00
CA VAL A 49 -15.51 10.59 -14.42
C VAL A 49 -14.47 11.39 -13.62
N HIS A 50 -14.66 11.38 -12.31
CA HIS A 50 -13.71 11.92 -11.35
C HIS A 50 -12.83 10.81 -10.76
N ILE A 51 -11.51 11.02 -10.77
CA ILE A 51 -10.55 10.09 -10.16
C ILE A 51 -9.58 10.91 -9.33
N ASP A 52 -9.67 10.79 -8.00
CA ASP A 52 -8.73 11.35 -7.06
C ASP A 52 -7.39 10.61 -7.11
N VAL A 53 -6.30 11.38 -7.01
CA VAL A 53 -4.96 10.81 -6.91
C VAL A 53 -4.64 10.59 -5.42
N GLY A 54 -4.85 9.36 -4.96
CA GLY A 54 -4.51 8.95 -3.59
C GLY A 54 -3.01 8.81 -3.34
N TYR A 55 -2.64 8.22 -2.19
CA TYR A 55 -1.24 7.99 -1.82
C TYR A 55 -0.49 7.24 -2.92
N PRO A 56 0.74 7.66 -3.27
CA PRO A 56 1.54 6.96 -4.25
C PRO A 56 2.02 5.60 -3.69
N THR A 57 2.49 4.74 -4.58
CA THR A 57 3.11 3.48 -4.17
C THR A 57 4.36 3.73 -3.30
N VAL A 58 4.58 2.89 -2.29
CA VAL A 58 5.83 2.86 -1.53
C VAL A 58 6.88 2.16 -2.39
N ASP A 59 7.85 2.92 -2.89
CA ASP A 59 8.94 2.39 -3.71
C ASP A 59 10.24 2.29 -2.91
N ASN A 60 10.64 1.07 -2.56
CA ASN A 60 11.86 0.86 -1.81
C ASN A 60 13.07 0.94 -2.74
N ASP A 61 13.98 1.89 -2.47
CA ASP A 61 15.21 2.01 -3.26
C ASP A 61 16.03 0.72 -3.16
N PRO A 62 16.40 0.08 -4.29
CA PRO A 62 17.00 -1.24 -4.28
C PRO A 62 18.38 -1.27 -3.62
N VAL A 63 19.18 -0.19 -3.77
CA VAL A 63 20.53 -0.12 -3.20
C VAL A 63 20.47 0.05 -1.70
N LEU A 64 19.66 1.00 -1.21
CA LEU A 64 19.44 1.24 0.20
C LEU A 64 18.82 0.01 0.88
N THR A 65 17.82 -0.60 0.24
CA THR A 65 17.14 -1.79 0.77
C THR A 65 18.09 -2.98 0.87
N THR A 66 18.95 -3.20 -0.12
CA THR A 66 19.96 -4.29 -0.05
C THR A 66 20.93 -4.09 1.11
N LYS A 67 21.39 -2.85 1.35
CA LYS A 67 22.25 -2.54 2.50
C LYS A 67 21.52 -2.71 3.82
N ALA A 68 20.32 -2.17 3.94
CA ALA A 68 19.50 -2.27 5.15
C ALA A 68 19.20 -3.73 5.50
N TRP A 69 18.93 -4.56 4.50
CA TRP A 69 18.75 -6.00 4.67
C TRP A 69 19.97 -6.67 5.30
N GLN A 70 21.16 -6.46 4.72
CA GLN A 70 22.40 -7.06 5.23
C GLN A 70 22.72 -6.63 6.65
N LEU A 71 22.48 -5.35 6.98
CA LEU A 71 22.67 -4.83 8.33
C LEU A 71 21.64 -5.39 9.32
N ALA A 72 20.39 -5.54 8.91
CA ALA A 72 19.35 -6.18 9.71
C ALA A 72 19.67 -7.66 9.99
N GLU A 73 20.20 -8.40 9.00
CA GLU A 73 20.66 -9.78 9.18
C GLU A 73 21.82 -9.87 10.20
N GLN A 74 22.72 -8.88 10.23
CA GLN A 74 23.80 -8.82 11.21
C GLN A 74 23.28 -8.53 12.64
N TYR A 75 22.26 -7.68 12.77
CA TYR A 75 21.71 -7.28 14.07
C TYR A 75 20.77 -8.33 14.67
N MET A 76 19.83 -8.84 13.88
CA MET A 76 18.76 -9.75 14.34
C MET A 76 19.03 -11.21 13.98
N GLY A 77 20.03 -11.50 13.17
CA GLY A 77 20.30 -12.83 12.64
C GLY A 77 19.47 -13.13 11.39
N LYS A 78 20.11 -13.80 10.42
CA LYS A 78 19.52 -14.10 9.10
C LYS A 78 18.17 -14.82 9.14
N ALA A 79 17.94 -15.67 10.15
CA ALA A 79 16.67 -16.40 10.29
C ALA A 79 15.47 -15.50 10.66
N ASN A 80 15.72 -14.25 11.07
CA ASN A 80 14.69 -13.31 11.51
C ASN A 80 14.45 -12.18 10.49
N VAL A 81 15.07 -12.26 9.30
CA VAL A 81 14.89 -11.29 8.21
C VAL A 81 14.42 -12.05 6.98
N GLU A 82 13.22 -11.74 6.52
CA GLU A 82 12.58 -12.45 5.42
C GLU A 82 11.82 -11.49 4.50
N GLU A 83 11.53 -11.98 3.29
CA GLU A 83 10.76 -11.22 2.30
C GLU A 83 9.29 -11.34 2.68
N THR A 84 8.60 -10.20 2.71
CA THR A 84 7.15 -10.16 2.92
C THR A 84 6.45 -10.03 1.57
N GLU A 85 5.24 -10.56 1.51
CA GLU A 85 4.35 -10.44 0.37
C GLU A 85 4.08 -8.97 0.01
N MET A 86 3.90 -8.75 -1.30
CA MET A 86 3.43 -7.47 -1.80
C MET A 86 2.00 -7.21 -1.30
N ARG A 87 1.76 -6.05 -0.69
CA ARG A 87 0.44 -5.68 -0.17
C ARG A 87 -0.10 -4.46 -0.87
N MET A 88 -1.36 -4.56 -1.31
CA MET A 88 -2.10 -3.44 -1.89
C MET A 88 -2.53 -2.39 -0.87
N GLY A 89 -2.07 -2.43 0.38
CA GLY A 89 -2.35 -1.40 1.38
C GLY A 89 -1.83 -0.03 0.92
N ALA A 90 -2.54 1.05 1.27
CA ALA A 90 -2.06 2.40 1.03
C ALA A 90 -1.25 2.86 2.26
N GLU A 91 -0.11 3.50 2.04
CA GLU A 91 0.81 3.98 3.07
C GLU A 91 1.37 5.33 2.63
N ASP A 92 1.31 6.33 3.51
CA ASP A 92 1.67 7.71 3.14
C ASP A 92 3.20 7.89 3.02
N PHE A 93 3.98 6.93 3.52
CA PHE A 93 5.42 6.88 3.33
C PHE A 93 5.83 6.89 1.84
N GLY A 94 4.91 6.49 0.96
CA GLY A 94 5.06 6.61 -0.49
C GLY A 94 5.44 8.01 -0.93
N TYR A 95 4.93 9.07 -0.27
CA TYR A 95 5.29 10.44 -0.63
C TYR A 95 6.79 10.72 -0.48
N TYR A 96 7.47 10.10 0.50
CA TYR A 96 8.91 10.25 0.68
C TYR A 96 9.69 9.44 -0.35
N THR A 97 9.30 8.17 -0.55
CA THR A 97 10.04 7.28 -1.45
C THR A 97 9.96 7.68 -2.92
N GLN A 98 8.90 8.38 -3.32
CA GLN A 98 8.82 8.98 -4.66
C GLN A 98 9.78 10.16 -4.88
N GLN A 99 10.37 10.72 -3.81
CA GLN A 99 11.22 11.91 -3.88
C GLN A 99 12.69 11.62 -3.54
N ILE A 100 12.93 10.69 -2.62
CA ILE A 100 14.26 10.34 -2.13
C ILE A 100 14.38 8.83 -1.92
N PRO A 101 15.60 8.26 -2.00
CA PRO A 101 15.82 6.86 -1.65
C PRO A 101 15.31 6.57 -0.23
N GLY A 102 14.39 5.62 -0.12
CA GLY A 102 13.82 5.17 1.16
C GLY A 102 13.76 3.65 1.24
N CYS A 103 13.75 3.15 2.47
CA CYS A 103 13.55 1.73 2.75
C CYS A 103 12.52 1.61 3.87
N PHE A 104 11.33 1.13 3.49
CA PHE A 104 10.22 0.83 4.37
C PHE A 104 10.15 -0.68 4.60
N PHE A 105 10.12 -1.10 5.85
CA PHE A 105 10.06 -2.50 6.21
C PHE A 105 9.04 -2.73 7.33
N ARG A 106 8.57 -3.98 7.44
CA ARG A 106 7.63 -4.38 8.48
C ARG A 106 8.40 -4.99 9.64
N LEU A 107 7.99 -4.65 10.86
CA LEU A 107 8.46 -5.29 12.07
C LEU A 107 7.48 -6.39 12.49
N GLY A 108 7.97 -7.61 12.71
CA GLY A 108 7.17 -8.70 13.21
C GLY A 108 6.74 -8.46 14.65
N VAL A 109 5.43 -8.34 14.90
CA VAL A 109 4.84 -8.11 16.23
C VAL A 109 3.90 -9.23 16.70
N ARG A 110 3.72 -10.27 15.87
CA ARG A 110 2.84 -11.41 16.14
C ARG A 110 3.46 -12.34 17.19
N ASN A 111 2.65 -12.81 18.14
CA ASN A 111 3.04 -13.83 19.11
C ASN A 111 1.90 -14.83 19.35
N GLU A 112 2.06 -16.06 18.87
CA GLU A 112 1.03 -17.09 19.02
C GLU A 112 0.85 -17.57 20.46
N ALA A 113 1.94 -17.67 21.23
CA ALA A 113 1.89 -18.11 22.62
C ALA A 113 1.12 -17.13 23.52
N LYS A 114 1.11 -15.84 23.17
CA LYS A 114 0.33 -14.80 23.85
C LYS A 114 -1.06 -14.56 23.23
N GLY A 115 -1.43 -15.27 22.16
CA GLY A 115 -2.67 -15.05 21.44
C GLY A 115 -2.70 -13.75 20.60
N ILE A 116 -1.55 -13.11 20.40
CA ILE A 116 -1.39 -11.88 19.61
C ILE A 116 -1.26 -12.26 18.14
N VAL A 117 -2.41 -12.51 17.50
CA VAL A 117 -2.48 -13.07 16.13
C VAL A 117 -3.41 -12.29 15.20
N HIS A 118 -3.99 -11.20 15.69
CA HIS A 118 -4.97 -10.42 14.95
C HIS A 118 -4.31 -9.32 14.11
N ASN A 119 -4.84 -9.08 12.91
CA ASN A 119 -4.34 -8.06 12.01
C ASN A 119 -4.66 -6.64 12.52
N VAL A 120 -3.92 -5.65 11.99
CA VAL A 120 -4.24 -4.22 12.11
C VAL A 120 -5.68 -3.93 11.67
N HIS A 121 -6.27 -2.86 12.22
CA HIS A 121 -7.68 -2.45 12.00
C HIS A 121 -8.74 -3.44 12.51
N THR A 122 -8.40 -4.32 13.44
CA THR A 122 -9.38 -5.17 14.14
C THR A 122 -9.50 -4.75 15.61
N PRO A 123 -10.67 -4.90 16.25
CA PRO A 123 -10.86 -4.53 17.67
C PRO A 123 -10.05 -5.40 18.64
N LYS A 124 -9.44 -6.49 18.16
CA LYS A 124 -8.57 -7.39 18.93
C LYS A 124 -7.10 -7.23 18.58
N PHE A 125 -6.74 -6.21 17.80
CA PHE A 125 -5.36 -5.93 17.47
C PHE A 125 -4.57 -5.66 18.76
N ASP A 126 -3.40 -6.30 18.85
CA ASP A 126 -2.44 -6.13 19.93
C ASP A 126 -1.04 -6.43 19.37
N ILE A 127 0.02 -6.13 20.12
CA ILE A 127 1.42 -6.34 19.71
C ILE A 127 2.24 -7.00 20.82
N ASP A 128 3.23 -7.81 20.45
CA ASP A 128 4.28 -8.17 21.41
C ASP A 128 5.23 -6.98 21.61
N GLU A 129 5.13 -6.31 22.76
CA GLU A 129 5.96 -5.14 23.08
C GLU A 129 7.47 -5.43 23.09
N SER A 130 7.89 -6.69 23.20
CA SER A 130 9.32 -7.04 23.03
C SER A 130 9.85 -6.66 21.63
N ALA A 131 8.97 -6.59 20.62
CA ALA A 131 9.31 -6.11 19.29
C ALA A 131 9.76 -4.64 19.30
N ILE A 132 9.28 -3.81 20.24
CA ILE A 132 9.68 -2.39 20.32
C ILE A 132 11.19 -2.27 20.50
N ALA A 133 11.79 -3.06 21.40
CA ALA A 133 13.23 -3.04 21.63
C ALA A 133 14.01 -3.48 20.37
N ILE A 134 13.52 -4.50 19.66
CA ILE A 134 14.10 -5.00 18.41
C ILE A 134 14.02 -3.92 17.31
N GLY A 135 12.83 -3.32 17.14
CA GLY A 135 12.59 -2.29 16.13
C GLY A 135 13.45 -1.04 16.35
N MET A 136 13.49 -0.53 17.59
CA MET A 136 14.33 0.63 17.93
C MET A 136 15.82 0.32 17.77
N GLY A 137 16.25 -0.87 18.19
CA GLY A 137 17.64 -1.30 18.03
C GLY A 137 18.04 -1.44 16.56
N ASN A 138 17.18 -2.03 15.72
CA ASN A 138 17.41 -2.15 14.29
C ASN A 138 17.46 -0.77 13.62
N MET A 139 16.53 0.14 13.93
CA MET A 139 16.54 1.52 13.41
C MET A 139 17.83 2.26 13.78
N ALA A 140 18.27 2.15 15.04
CA ALA A 140 19.52 2.76 15.49
C ALA A 140 20.74 2.15 14.77
N TRP A 141 20.78 0.82 14.63
CA TRP A 141 21.84 0.12 13.93
C TRP A 141 21.94 0.53 12.46
N LEU A 142 20.81 0.61 11.76
CA LEU A 142 20.74 1.11 10.39
C LEU A 142 21.25 2.55 10.30
N ALA A 143 20.77 3.44 11.17
CA ALA A 143 21.14 4.86 11.11
C ALA A 143 22.64 5.13 11.28
N VAL A 144 23.36 4.30 12.03
CA VAL A 144 24.81 4.47 12.27
C VAL A 144 25.69 3.69 11.29
N SER A 145 25.09 2.84 10.43
CA SER A 145 25.84 1.89 9.59
C SER A 145 25.54 1.96 8.08
N VAL A 146 24.48 2.66 7.68
CA VAL A 146 24.02 2.79 6.27
C VAL A 146 24.82 3.83 5.48
#